data_AF-A0A480A8G5-F1
#
_entry.id   AF-A0A480A8G5-F1
#
_cell.length_a   1.000
_cell.length_b   1.000
_cell.length_c   1.000
_cell.angle_alpha   90.00
_cell.angle_beta   90.00
_cell.angle_gamma   90.00
#
_symmetry.space_group_name_H-M   'P 1'
#
loop_
_entity.id
_entity.type
_entity.pdbx_description
1 polymer ?
#
loop_
_entity_poly.entity_id
_entity_poly.type
_entity_poly.pdbx_seq_one_letter_code
_entity_poly.pdbx_strand_id
1 'polypeptide(L)'
;MNAFQPSKPPLQPPVKPTRTAPRPKKHLHQRSYQIMALETSAKITVNLVIITAAVSALSQLMPYHRLQQDKLREIRTEVKLMQGRVDDLRTEFSRNFDPSQANSIRQEQSYRFAPSQLPVVLINPDTKDTERSNSTP
;
A
#
# COMPACT_ATOMS: atom_id res chain seq x y z
N MET A 1 67.49 -103.97 -33.15
CA MET A 1 67.14 -103.00 -34.20
C MET A 1 65.84 -102.31 -33.81
N ASN A 2 65.92 -101.00 -33.63
CA ASN A 2 64.88 -99.95 -33.63
C ASN A 2 63.60 -100.12 -32.79
N ALA A 3 63.58 -99.44 -31.63
CA ALA A 3 62.36 -99.03 -30.94
C ALA A 3 61.86 -97.72 -31.56
N PHE A 4 60.70 -97.74 -32.23
CA PHE A 4 60.04 -96.54 -32.70
C PHE A 4 59.23 -95.93 -31.56
N GLN A 5 59.74 -94.82 -31.01
CA GLN A 5 59.05 -93.99 -30.03
C GLN A 5 58.05 -93.08 -30.79
N PRO A 6 56.77 -93.02 -30.41
CA PRO A 6 55.82 -92.15 -31.09
C PRO A 6 56.10 -90.69 -30.75
N SER A 7 56.29 -89.86 -31.78
CA SER A 7 56.45 -88.41 -31.65
C SER A 7 55.12 -87.78 -31.21
N LYS A 8 55.07 -87.32 -29.96
CA LYS A 8 53.98 -86.47 -29.46
C LYS A 8 53.98 -85.15 -30.26
N PRO A 9 52.84 -84.70 -30.82
CA PRO A 9 52.77 -83.38 -31.43
C PRO A 9 52.94 -82.30 -30.35
N PRO A 10 53.61 -81.17 -30.64
CA PRO A 10 53.78 -80.11 -29.67
C PRO A 10 52.42 -79.47 -29.35
N LEU A 11 52.06 -79.48 -28.07
CA LEU A 11 50.94 -78.72 -27.52
C LEU A 11 51.22 -77.22 -27.73
N GLN A 12 50.49 -76.60 -28.67
CA GLN A 12 50.48 -75.15 -28.80
C GLN A 12 49.86 -74.55 -27.52
N PRO A 13 50.52 -73.57 -26.87
CA PRO A 13 49.92 -72.90 -25.73
C PRO A 13 48.66 -72.14 -26.18
N PRO A 14 47.58 -72.12 -25.39
CA PRO A 14 46.38 -71.37 -25.75
C PRO A 14 46.73 -69.88 -25.82
N VAL A 15 46.50 -69.27 -26.99
CA VAL A 15 46.56 -67.83 -27.17
C VAL A 15 45.51 -67.21 -26.25
N LYS A 16 45.97 -66.65 -25.14
CA LYS A 16 45.11 -65.93 -24.19
C LYS A 16 44.43 -64.78 -24.95
N PRO A 17 43.10 -64.62 -24.86
CA PRO A 17 42.48 -63.41 -25.38
C PRO A 17 43.02 -62.24 -24.55
N THR A 18 43.79 -61.36 -25.20
CA THR A 18 44.20 -60.09 -24.62
C THR A 18 42.92 -59.32 -24.30
N ARG A 19 42.47 -59.36 -23.04
CA ARG A 19 41.42 -58.49 -22.54
C ARG A 19 41.91 -57.06 -22.70
N THR A 20 41.43 -56.38 -23.72
CA THR A 20 41.55 -54.93 -23.83
C THR A 20 40.74 -54.32 -22.69
N ALA A 21 41.43 -53.94 -21.61
CA ALA A 21 40.79 -53.20 -20.54
C ALA A 21 40.18 -51.91 -21.13
N PRO A 22 38.91 -51.58 -20.84
CA PRO A 22 38.32 -50.34 -21.32
C PRO A 22 39.13 -49.17 -20.77
N ARG A 23 39.76 -48.40 -21.66
CA ARG A 23 40.55 -47.23 -21.31
C ARG A 23 39.64 -46.25 -20.55
N PRO A 24 39.95 -45.89 -19.29
CA PRO A 24 39.10 -45.00 -18.51
C PRO A 24 39.12 -43.61 -19.14
N LYS A 25 38.03 -43.25 -19.84
CA LYS A 25 37.81 -41.89 -20.36
C LYS A 25 37.38 -40.94 -19.22
N LYS A 26 38.14 -40.89 -18.12
CA LYS A 26 37.81 -40.09 -16.93
C LYS A 26 37.80 -38.58 -17.20
N HIS A 27 38.63 -38.11 -18.13
CA HIS A 27 38.86 -36.68 -18.34
C HIS A 27 37.81 -35.99 -19.23
N LEU A 28 37.08 -36.75 -20.05
CA LEU A 28 36.02 -36.19 -20.91
C LEU A 28 34.79 -35.80 -20.07
N HIS A 29 34.44 -36.61 -19.07
CA HIS A 29 33.33 -36.33 -18.16
C HIS A 29 33.58 -35.09 -17.30
N GLN A 30 34.82 -34.87 -16.85
CA GLN A 30 35.14 -33.70 -16.02
C GLN A 30 34.94 -32.38 -16.78
N ARG A 31 35.36 -32.32 -18.06
CA ARG A 31 35.08 -31.15 -18.91
C ARG A 31 33.59 -31.01 -19.21
N SER A 32 32.86 -32.10 -19.44
CA SER A 32 31.41 -32.02 -19.67
C SER A 32 30.66 -31.51 -18.45
N TYR A 33 31.04 -31.90 -17.23
CA TYR A 33 30.44 -31.38 -16.00
C TYR A 33 30.74 -29.89 -15.80
N GLN A 34 31.95 -29.42 -16.14
CA GLN A 34 32.28 -27.99 -16.07
C GLN A 34 31.44 -27.17 -17.06
N ILE A 35 31.28 -27.66 -18.29
CA ILE A 35 30.44 -27.01 -19.31
C ILE A 35 28.97 -27.01 -18.88
N MET A 36 28.48 -28.13 -18.36
CA MET A 36 27.11 -28.27 -17.85
C MET A 36 26.84 -27.35 -16.65
N ALA A 37 27.81 -27.21 -15.74
CA ALA A 37 27.70 -26.31 -14.59
C ALA A 37 27.67 -24.84 -15.03
N LEU A 38 28.51 -24.47 -16.01
CA LEU A 38 28.52 -23.11 -16.57
C LEU A 38 27.19 -22.80 -17.24
N GLU A 39 26.67 -23.70 -18.09
CA GLU A 39 25.37 -23.54 -18.72
C GLU A 39 24.23 -23.41 -17.69
N THR A 40 24.24 -24.27 -16.66
CA THR A 40 23.23 -24.23 -15.60
C THR A 40 23.31 -22.92 -14.80
N SER A 41 24.51 -22.45 -14.48
CA SER A 41 24.70 -21.17 -13.78
C SER A 41 24.25 -19.98 -14.61
N ALA A 42 24.45 -20.02 -15.93
CA ALA A 42 23.94 -19.01 -16.84
C ALA A 42 22.41 -19.02 -16.88
N LYS A 43 21.79 -20.20 -16.99
CA LYS A 43 20.32 -20.35 -16.96
C LYS A 43 19.72 -19.81 -15.65
N ILE A 44 20.34 -20.12 -14.50
CA ILE A 44 19.90 -19.63 -13.19
C ILE A 44 20.05 -18.11 -13.12
N THR A 45 21.18 -17.56 -13.56
CA THR A 45 21.44 -16.11 -13.56
C THR A 45 20.39 -15.36 -14.37
N VAL A 46 20.05 -15.85 -15.57
CA VAL A 46 19.01 -15.24 -16.41
C VAL A 46 17.65 -15.23 -15.69
N ASN A 47 17.25 -16.35 -15.09
CA ASN A 47 16.01 -16.42 -14.33
C ASN A 47 16.01 -15.47 -13.13
N LEU A 48 17.14 -15.35 -12.43
CA LEU A 48 17.29 -14.42 -11.31
C LEU A 48 17.13 -12.96 -11.76
N VAL A 49 17.72 -12.60 -12.91
CA VAL A 49 17.56 -11.27 -13.50
C VAL A 49 16.09 -10.99 -13.85
N ILE A 50 15.38 -11.95 -14.45
CA ILE A 50 13.96 -11.81 -14.80
C ILE A 50 13.11 -11.64 -13.53
N ILE A 51 13.33 -12.46 -12.50
CA ILE A 51 12.61 -12.35 -11.22
C ILE A 51 12.89 -10.98 -10.58
N THR A 52 14.14 -10.54 -10.57
CA THR A 52 14.51 -9.25 -9.99
C THR A 52 13.86 -8.09 -10.74
N ALA A 53 13.86 -8.14 -12.08
CA ALA A 53 13.18 -7.16 -12.92
C ALA A 53 11.66 -7.14 -12.67
N ALA A 54 11.03 -8.32 -12.55
CA ALA A 54 9.61 -8.44 -12.25
C ALA A 54 9.27 -7.88 -10.86
N VAL A 55 10.05 -8.20 -9.83
CA VAL A 55 9.89 -7.65 -8.47
C VAL A 55 10.10 -6.13 -8.46
N SER A 56 11.09 -5.63 -9.20
CA SER A 56 11.33 -4.19 -9.35
C SER A 56 10.15 -3.50 -10.03
N ALA A 57 9.63 -4.06 -11.12
CA ALA A 57 8.47 -3.53 -11.83
C ALA A 57 7.22 -3.52 -10.93
N LEU A 58 6.96 -4.58 -10.19
CA LEU A 58 5.86 -4.66 -9.21
C LEU A 58 6.03 -3.65 -8.08
N SER A 59 7.26 -3.47 -7.59
CA SER A 59 7.59 -2.50 -6.54
C SER A 59 7.43 -1.06 -7.03
N GLN A 60 7.65 -0.79 -8.31
CA GLN A 60 7.38 0.51 -8.92
C GLN A 60 5.88 0.72 -9.25
N LEU A 61 5.13 -0.35 -9.50
CA LEU A 61 3.69 -0.30 -9.79
C LEU A 61 2.84 -0.04 -8.54
N MET A 62 3.16 -0.68 -7.41
CA MET A 62 2.40 -0.57 -6.16
C MET A 62 2.28 0.85 -5.54
N PRO A 63 3.32 1.72 -5.53
CA PRO A 63 3.26 2.99 -4.80
C PRO A 63 2.29 4.01 -5.42
N TYR A 64 2.00 3.94 -6.72
CA TYR A 64 1.09 4.88 -7.38
C TYR A 64 -0.33 4.79 -6.83
N HIS A 65 -0.78 3.61 -6.42
CA HIS A 65 -2.14 3.41 -5.92
C HIS A 65 -2.28 3.75 -4.43
N ARG A 66 -1.23 3.57 -3.62
CA ARG A 66 -1.28 3.88 -2.18
C ARG A 66 -1.31 5.38 -1.92
N LEU A 67 -0.46 6.16 -2.60
CA LEU A 67 -0.40 7.61 -2.43
C LEU A 67 -1.72 8.30 -2.84
N GLN A 68 -2.42 7.74 -3.82
CA GLN A 68 -3.72 8.26 -4.25
C GLN A 68 -4.83 8.03 -3.22
N GLN A 69 -4.80 6.94 -2.45
CA GLN A 69 -5.84 6.64 -1.47
C GLN A 69 -5.84 7.61 -0.28
N ASP A 70 -4.67 8.00 0.19
CA ASP A 70 -4.56 8.99 1.29
C ASP A 70 -5.04 10.37 0.84
N LYS A 71 -4.64 10.80 -0.36
CA LYS A 71 -5.10 12.07 -0.95
C LYS A 71 -6.61 12.07 -1.19
N LEU A 72 -7.18 10.94 -1.62
CA LEU A 72 -8.63 10.81 -1.79
C LEU A 72 -9.36 10.86 -0.43
N ARG A 73 -8.77 10.35 0.65
CA ARG A 73 -9.36 10.42 1.99
C ARG A 73 -9.36 11.86 2.52
N GLU A 74 -8.27 12.59 2.32
CA GLU A 74 -8.16 14.00 2.69
C GLU A 74 -9.19 14.86 1.94
N ILE A 75 -9.22 14.77 0.60
CA ILE A 75 -10.17 15.53 -0.24
C ILE A 75 -11.62 15.19 0.14
N ARG A 76 -11.97 13.92 0.36
CA ARG A 76 -13.32 13.53 0.78
C ARG A 76 -13.72 14.15 2.12
N THR A 77 -12.77 14.25 3.04
CA THR A 77 -13.02 14.84 4.36
C THR A 77 -13.23 16.34 4.25
N GLU A 78 -12.39 17.03 3.46
CA GLU A 78 -12.50 18.46 3.22
C GLU A 78 -13.82 18.82 2.50
N VAL A 79 -14.18 18.08 1.46
CA VAL A 79 -15.46 18.26 0.74
C VAL A 79 -16.64 18.06 1.69
N LYS A 80 -16.60 17.06 2.57
CA LYS A 80 -17.68 16.82 3.55
C LYS A 80 -17.80 17.96 4.56
N LEU A 81 -16.69 18.52 5.02
CA LEU A 81 -16.68 19.67 5.93
C LEU A 81 -17.22 20.94 5.23
N MET A 82 -16.80 21.20 3.99
CA MET A 82 -17.31 22.32 3.20
C MET A 82 -18.80 22.17 2.90
N GLN A 83 -19.27 20.97 2.57
CA GLN A 83 -20.69 20.72 2.33
C GLN A 83 -21.52 21.04 3.58
N GLY A 84 -21.08 20.59 4.75
CA GLY A 84 -21.75 20.93 6.02
C GLY A 84 -21.80 22.44 6.26
N ARG A 85 -20.68 23.15 6.05
CA ARG A 85 -20.64 24.62 6.16
C ARG A 85 -21.60 25.31 5.19
N VAL A 86 -21.72 24.82 3.97
CA VAL A 86 -22.64 25.37 2.96
C VAL A 86 -24.10 25.10 3.35
N ASP A 87 -24.40 23.92 3.86
CA ASP A 87 -25.75 23.57 4.31
C ASP A 87 -26.18 24.41 5.52
N ASP A 88 -25.26 24.63 6.47
CA ASP A 88 -25.47 25.55 7.61
C ASP A 88 -25.72 26.98 7.12
N LEU A 89 -24.84 27.49 6.25
CA LEU A 89 -24.95 28.85 5.72
C LEU A 89 -26.22 29.05 4.89
N ARG A 90 -26.64 28.03 4.15
CA ARG A 90 -27.90 28.04 3.40
C ARG A 90 -29.09 28.06 4.35
N THR A 91 -29.03 27.31 5.44
CA THR A 91 -30.10 27.29 6.45
C THR A 91 -30.23 28.65 7.14
N GLU A 92 -29.12 29.25 7.54
CA GLU A 92 -29.11 30.61 8.10
C GLU A 92 -29.58 31.65 7.08
N PHE A 93 -29.13 31.57 5.83
CA PHE A 93 -29.57 32.46 4.76
C PHE A 93 -31.08 32.33 4.54
N SER A 94 -31.60 31.11 4.38
CA SER A 94 -33.04 30.89 4.22
C SER A 94 -33.84 31.40 5.41
N ARG A 95 -33.36 31.21 6.64
CA ARG A 95 -33.99 31.77 7.84
C ARG A 95 -34.01 33.30 7.82
N ASN A 96 -32.88 33.93 7.48
CA ASN A 96 -32.74 35.40 7.46
C ASN A 96 -33.54 36.07 6.34
N PHE A 97 -33.77 35.37 5.23
CA PHE A 97 -34.54 35.87 4.09
C PHE A 97 -35.99 35.36 4.03
N ASP A 98 -36.45 34.62 5.05
CA ASP A 98 -37.85 34.22 5.18
C ASP A 98 -38.68 35.39 5.77
N PRO A 99 -39.64 35.96 5.02
CA PRO A 99 -40.47 37.06 5.52
C PRO A 99 -41.32 36.67 6.73
N SER A 100 -41.63 35.38 6.92
CA SER A 100 -42.37 34.91 8.10
C SER A 100 -41.54 35.00 9.39
N GLN A 101 -40.22 34.86 9.28
CA GLN A 101 -39.26 34.97 10.38
C GLN A 101 -38.76 36.42 10.60
N ALA A 102 -39.11 37.36 9.71
CA ALA A 102 -38.61 38.74 9.79
C ALA A 102 -38.98 39.46 11.09
N ASN A 103 -40.09 39.10 11.74
CA ASN A 103 -40.47 39.69 13.04
C ASN A 103 -39.60 39.16 14.20
N SER A 104 -39.36 37.85 14.26
CA SER A 104 -38.53 37.23 15.29
C SER A 104 -37.07 37.66 15.16
N ILE A 105 -36.54 37.69 13.93
CA ILE A 105 -35.14 38.12 13.65
C ILE A 105 -34.93 39.59 14.00
N ARG A 106 -35.91 40.46 13.74
CA ARG A 106 -35.84 41.88 14.10
C ARG A 106 -35.81 42.08 15.63
N GLN A 107 -36.54 41.25 16.37
CA GLN A 107 -36.49 41.25 17.83
C GLN A 107 -35.15 40.69 18.35
N GLU A 108 -34.68 39.57 17.80
CA GLU A 108 -33.42 38.94 18.21
C GLU A 108 -32.17 39.79 17.90
N GLN A 109 -32.06 40.32 16.68
CA GLN A 109 -30.84 41.00 16.22
C GLN A 109 -30.85 42.51 16.46
N SER A 110 -32.01 43.15 16.41
CA SER A 110 -32.11 44.62 16.51
C SER A 110 -32.81 45.09 17.77
N TYR A 111 -33.31 44.19 18.63
CA TYR A 111 -34.13 44.52 19.80
C TYR A 111 -35.30 45.46 19.46
N ARG A 112 -35.83 45.34 18.23
CA ARG A 112 -36.90 46.18 17.70
C ARG A 112 -38.19 45.37 17.66
N PHE A 113 -39.13 45.76 18.52
CA PHE A 113 -40.45 45.17 18.61
C PHE A 113 -41.41 45.76 17.57
N ALA A 114 -42.55 45.10 17.34
CA ALA A 114 -43.60 45.65 16.50
C ALA A 114 -44.15 46.95 17.11
N PRO A 115 -44.65 47.91 16.32
CA PRO A 115 -45.19 49.17 16.84
C PRO A 115 -46.32 49.00 17.88
N SER A 116 -47.00 47.85 17.86
CA SER A 116 -48.08 47.49 18.78
C SER A 116 -47.63 46.79 20.06
N GLN A 117 -46.32 46.57 20.27
CA GLN A 117 -45.77 45.85 21.42
C GLN A 117 -44.86 46.76 22.26
N LEU A 118 -45.08 46.76 23.58
CA LEU A 118 -44.28 47.52 24.55
C LEU A 118 -43.25 46.59 25.23
N PRO A 119 -41.95 46.91 25.21
CA PRO A 119 -40.95 46.15 25.94
C PRO A 119 -41.13 46.34 27.45
N VAL A 120 -41.26 45.25 28.20
CA VAL A 120 -41.33 45.27 29.67
C VAL A 120 -40.00 44.76 30.21
N VAL A 121 -39.27 45.63 30.92
CA VAL A 121 -38.04 45.26 31.65
C VAL A 121 -38.38 45.18 33.13
N LEU A 122 -38.27 43.98 33.71
CA LEU A 122 -38.42 43.77 35.14
C LEU A 122 -37.12 44.20 35.83
N ILE A 123 -37.19 45.27 36.62
CA ILE A 123 -36.06 45.76 37.41
C ILE A 123 -36.26 45.23 38.83
N ASN A 124 -35.28 44.49 39.34
CA ASN A 124 -35.31 44.04 40.74
C ASN A 124 -35.31 45.25 41.68
N PRO A 125 -36.19 45.29 42.70
CA PRO A 125 -36.35 46.45 43.57
C PRO A 125 -35.09 46.78 44.38
N ASP A 126 -34.22 45.81 44.64
CA ASP A 126 -33.02 45.95 45.47
C ASP A 126 -31.99 46.97 44.92
N THR A 127 -32.07 47.31 43.62
CA THR A 127 -31.15 48.29 43.00
C THR A 127 -31.62 49.74 43.19
N LYS A 128 -32.92 49.98 43.45
CA LYS A 128 -33.45 51.36 43.58
C LYS A 128 -33.06 52.03 44.89
N ASP A 129 -32.75 51.26 45.93
CA ASP A 129 -32.36 51.80 47.23
C ASP A 129 -30.87 52.18 47.28
N THR A 130 -30.04 51.62 46.39
CA THR A 130 -28.60 51.92 46.33
C THR A 130 -28.30 53.26 45.62
N GLU A 131 -29.12 53.67 44.65
CA GLU A 131 -28.91 54.93 43.91
C GLU A 131 -29.53 56.15 44.63
N ARG A 132 -30.59 55.94 45.41
CA ARG A 132 -31.23 56.99 46.23
C ARG A 132 -30.42 57.37 47.46
N SER A 133 -29.60 56.46 47.98
CA SER A 133 -28.74 56.71 49.14
C SER A 133 -27.45 57.49 48.80
N ASN A 134 -27.06 57.58 47.53
CA ASN A 134 -25.85 58.29 47.07
C ASN A 134 -26.12 59.68 46.46
N SER A 135 -27.37 60.17 46.51
CA SER A 135 -27.80 61.44 45.91
C SER A 135 -28.45 62.40 46.92
N THR A 136 -28.06 62.32 48.20
CA THR A 136 -28.41 63.34 49.20
C THR A 136 -27.10 63.87 49.82
N PRO A 137 -26.83 65.19 49.78
CA PRO A 137 -25.64 65.81 50.35
C PRO A 137 -25.62 65.81 51.89
#